data_AF-A0AAJ4YV78-F1
#
_entry.id   AF-A0AAJ4YV78-F1
#
_cell.length_a   1.000
_cell.length_b   1.000
_cell.length_c   1.000
_cell.angle_alpha   90.00
_cell.angle_beta   90.00
_cell.angle_gamma   90.00
#
_symmetry.space_group_name_H-M   'P 1'
#
loop_
_entity.id
_entity.type
_entity.pdbx_description
1 polymer ?
#
loop_
_entity_poly.entity_id
_entity_poly.type
_entity_poly.pdbx_seq_one_letter_code
_entity_poly.pdbx_strand_id
1 'polypeptide(L)'
;MKYKKILFRLLIAFAVLFSADFIYQSVEQTHQSHAAVNYYSKNQCTWWAFKRRAQVGKPVSNRWGNAKNWYYNARKSKYATGRTPRKFAVMQSTAGYYGHVAVVEQVYKNGSIKVSEYNFYRPLKYNTRVLSKKAARNFNYIY
;
A
#
# COMPACT_ATOMS: atom_id res chain seq x y z
N MET A 1 -55.24 11.18 2.93
CA MET A 1 -53.97 11.97 2.96
C MET A 1 -52.80 11.30 3.71
N LYS A 2 -53.01 10.41 4.69
CA LYS A 2 -51.92 9.75 5.46
C LYS A 2 -51.14 8.69 4.65
N TYR A 3 -51.82 7.92 3.79
CA TYR A 3 -51.19 6.85 2.98
C TYR A 3 -50.17 7.36 1.94
N LYS A 4 -50.45 8.51 1.29
CA LYS A 4 -49.49 9.13 0.35
C LYS A 4 -48.18 9.53 1.03
N LYS A 5 -48.22 9.95 2.30
CA LYS A 5 -47.03 10.32 3.09
C LYS A 5 -46.21 9.08 3.49
N ILE A 6 -46.86 7.96 3.79
CA ILE A 6 -46.20 6.70 4.13
C ILE A 6 -45.51 6.11 2.88
N LEU A 7 -46.22 6.09 1.74
CA LEU A 7 -45.68 5.59 0.47
C LEU A 7 -44.46 6.41 0.01
N PHE A 8 -44.51 7.73 0.17
CA PHE A 8 -43.40 8.63 -0.17
C PHE A 8 -42.17 8.39 0.71
N ARG A 9 -42.36 8.12 2.01
CA ARG A 9 -41.26 7.78 2.93
C ARG A 9 -40.60 6.44 2.59
N LEU A 10 -41.40 5.45 2.18
CA LEU A 10 -40.90 4.14 1.77
C LEU A 10 -40.10 4.24 0.46
N LEU A 11 -40.55 5.04 -0.51
CA LEU A 11 -39.83 5.31 -1.74
C LEU A 11 -38.49 6.02 -1.49
N ILE A 12 -38.44 6.99 -0.56
CA ILE A 12 -37.18 7.63 -0.18
C ILE A 12 -36.25 6.64 0.51
N ALA A 13 -36.75 5.84 1.47
CA ALA A 13 -35.94 4.84 2.16
C ALA A 13 -35.37 3.80 1.17
N PHE A 14 -36.18 3.34 0.21
CA PHE A 14 -35.73 2.43 -0.84
C PHE A 14 -34.70 3.07 -1.78
N ALA A 15 -34.91 4.33 -2.18
CA ALA A 15 -33.94 5.06 -2.99
C ALA A 15 -32.60 5.27 -2.26
N VAL A 16 -32.63 5.58 -0.96
CA VAL A 16 -31.42 5.73 -0.14
C VAL A 16 -30.68 4.40 -0.02
N LEU A 17 -31.38 3.31 0.29
CA LEU A 17 -30.77 1.98 0.39
C LEU A 17 -30.19 1.52 -0.95
N PHE A 18 -30.95 1.63 -2.04
CA PHE A 18 -30.48 1.28 -3.38
C PHE A 18 -29.28 2.13 -3.83
N SER A 19 -29.27 3.43 -3.51
CA SER A 19 -28.12 4.29 -3.79
C SER A 19 -26.91 3.94 -2.93
N ALA A 20 -27.10 3.56 -1.67
CA ALA A 20 -26.01 3.15 -0.79
C ALA A 20 -25.38 1.85 -1.29
N ASP A 21 -26.18 0.87 -1.72
CA ASP A 21 -25.70 -0.39 -2.30
C ASP A 21 -24.99 -0.16 -3.64
N PHE A 22 -25.53 0.70 -4.52
CA PHE A 22 -24.88 1.06 -5.78
C PHE A 22 -23.56 1.81 -5.57
N ILE A 23 -23.52 2.73 -4.59
CA ILE A 23 -22.28 3.41 -4.18
C ILE A 23 -21.31 2.39 -3.61
N TYR A 24 -21.74 1.48 -2.73
CA TYR A 24 -20.88 0.44 -2.15
C TYR A 24 -20.27 -0.44 -3.23
N GLN A 25 -21.10 -0.92 -4.16
CA GLN A 25 -20.65 -1.78 -5.24
C GLN A 25 -19.72 -1.03 -6.21
N SER A 26 -19.98 0.26 -6.49
CA SER A 26 -19.08 1.10 -7.30
C SER A 26 -17.74 1.37 -6.61
N VAL A 27 -17.73 1.55 -5.29
CA VAL A 27 -16.52 1.71 -4.48
C VAL A 27 -15.73 0.41 -4.49
N GLU A 28 -16.37 -0.75 -4.30
CA GLU A 28 -15.72 -2.05 -4.37
C GLU A 28 -15.15 -2.34 -5.77
N GLN A 29 -15.85 -1.93 -6.83
CA GLN A 29 -15.40 -2.07 -8.21
C GLN A 29 -14.23 -1.13 -8.53
N THR A 30 -14.16 0.06 -7.91
CA THR A 30 -12.94 0.89 -7.93
C THR A 30 -11.79 0.32 -7.07
N HIS A 31 -12.07 -0.54 -6.08
CA HIS A 31 -11.03 -1.29 -5.36
C HIS A 31 -10.53 -2.53 -6.13
N GLN A 32 -11.33 -3.04 -7.06
CA GLN A 32 -10.91 -3.91 -8.16
C GLN A 32 -10.38 -3.10 -9.36
N SER A 33 -9.88 -1.87 -9.15
CA SER A 33 -9.16 -1.14 -10.18
C SER A 33 -8.05 -2.04 -10.71
N HIS A 34 -8.06 -2.29 -12.02
CA HIS A 34 -6.93 -2.73 -12.83
C HIS A 34 -5.62 -2.50 -12.07
N ALA A 35 -4.98 -3.57 -11.58
CA ALA A 35 -3.70 -3.43 -10.91
C ALA A 35 -2.82 -2.54 -11.79
N ALA A 36 -2.54 -1.31 -11.35
CA ALA A 36 -1.86 -0.32 -12.17
C ALA A 36 -0.66 -1.00 -12.84
N VAL A 37 -0.50 -0.84 -14.16
CA VAL A 37 0.51 -1.59 -14.90
C VAL A 37 1.86 -1.43 -14.21
N ASN A 38 2.46 -2.54 -13.77
CA ASN A 38 3.69 -2.49 -12.98
C ASN A 38 4.90 -2.47 -13.91
N TYR A 39 5.57 -1.33 -14.00
CA TYR A 39 6.75 -1.16 -14.88
C TYR A 39 8.07 -1.61 -14.24
N TYR A 40 8.05 -2.06 -12.99
CA TYR A 40 9.22 -2.65 -12.37
C TYR A 40 9.43 -4.10 -12.84
N SER A 41 10.68 -4.50 -13.04
CA SER A 41 11.01 -5.86 -13.48
C SER A 41 10.46 -6.91 -12.51
N LYS A 42 9.75 -7.91 -13.06
CA LYS A 42 9.07 -8.95 -12.28
C LYS A 42 10.01 -9.61 -11.26
N ASN A 43 9.47 -9.89 -10.08
CA ASN A 43 10.16 -10.51 -8.94
C ASN A 43 11.32 -9.70 -8.34
N GLN A 44 11.49 -8.42 -8.70
CA GLN A 44 12.38 -7.51 -7.98
C GLN A 44 11.72 -6.94 -6.71
N CYS A 45 12.52 -6.38 -5.81
CA CYS A 45 12.04 -5.77 -4.57
C CYS A 45 11.03 -4.64 -4.84
N THR A 46 11.32 -3.81 -5.84
CA THR A 46 10.46 -2.71 -6.32
C THR A 46 9.15 -3.20 -6.91
N TRP A 47 9.20 -4.27 -7.70
CA TRP A 47 8.00 -4.91 -8.28
C TRP A 47 7.05 -5.42 -7.21
N TRP A 48 7.59 -6.10 -6.19
CA TRP A 48 6.78 -6.58 -5.07
C TRP A 48 6.19 -5.41 -4.27
N ALA A 49 7.02 -4.43 -3.90
CA ALA A 49 6.56 -3.29 -3.11
C ALA A 49 5.45 -2.52 -3.83
N PHE A 50 5.58 -2.30 -5.14
CA PHE A 50 4.53 -1.69 -5.96
C PHE A 50 3.23 -2.49 -5.91
N LYS A 51 3.30 -3.80 -6.20
CA LYS A 51 2.12 -4.69 -6.21
C LYS A 51 1.43 -4.72 -4.85
N ARG A 52 2.21 -4.91 -3.78
CA ARG A 52 1.67 -5.04 -2.41
C ARG A 52 1.06 -3.73 -1.92
N ARG A 53 1.66 -2.59 -2.25
CA ARG A 53 1.11 -1.25 -1.94
C ARG A 53 -0.22 -0.99 -2.64
N ALA A 54 -0.37 -1.42 -3.90
CA ALA A 54 -1.66 -1.35 -4.60
C ALA A 54 -2.73 -2.24 -3.91
N GLN A 55 -2.38 -3.48 -3.55
CA GLN A 55 -3.29 -4.42 -2.87
C GLN A 55 -3.85 -3.92 -1.53
N VAL A 56 -3.14 -3.02 -0.85
CA VAL A 56 -3.56 -2.46 0.46
C VAL A 56 -4.12 -1.03 0.33
N GLY A 57 -4.48 -0.59 -0.88
CA GLY A 57 -5.07 0.72 -1.13
C GLY A 57 -4.12 1.89 -0.90
N LYS A 58 -2.81 1.67 -1.04
CA LYS A 58 -1.77 2.69 -0.85
C LYS A 58 -0.78 2.72 -2.01
N PRO A 59 -1.22 2.93 -3.27
CA PRO A 59 -0.35 2.79 -4.43
C PRO A 59 0.90 3.68 -4.36
N VAL A 60 1.94 3.29 -5.08
CA VAL A 60 3.19 4.04 -5.25
C VAL A 60 3.45 4.28 -6.73
N SER A 61 4.32 5.23 -7.07
CA SER A 61 4.59 5.55 -8.48
C SER A 61 5.39 4.44 -9.18
N ASN A 62 5.11 4.27 -10.48
CA ASN A 62 5.91 3.46 -11.40
C ASN A 62 7.20 4.14 -11.88
N ARG A 63 7.47 5.39 -11.49
CA ARG A 63 8.54 6.22 -12.06
C ARG A 63 9.67 6.55 -11.09
N TRP A 64 9.78 5.84 -9.96
CA TRP A 64 10.81 6.11 -8.97
C TRP A 64 12.13 5.40 -9.25
N GLY A 65 12.15 4.46 -10.20
CA GLY A 65 13.35 3.75 -10.64
C GLY A 65 13.88 2.77 -9.57
N ASN A 66 15.20 2.71 -9.41
CA ASN A 66 15.85 1.81 -8.46
C ASN A 66 15.48 2.13 -7.01
N ALA A 67 15.46 1.10 -6.15
CA ALA A 67 15.06 1.19 -4.75
C ALA A 67 15.83 2.29 -3.96
N LYS A 68 17.11 2.53 -4.26
CA LYS A 68 17.89 3.60 -3.61
C LYS A 68 17.29 5.01 -3.80
N ASN A 69 16.55 5.23 -4.90
CA ASN A 69 15.98 6.53 -5.25
C ASN A 69 14.55 6.72 -4.71
N TRP A 70 13.90 5.65 -4.24
CA TRP A 70 12.48 5.67 -3.90
C TRP A 70 12.13 6.71 -2.84
N TYR A 71 12.94 6.83 -1.77
CA TYR A 71 12.63 7.80 -0.71
C TYR A 71 12.67 9.24 -1.22
N TYR A 72 13.69 9.61 -1.99
CA TYR A 72 13.82 10.94 -2.57
C TYR A 72 12.73 11.24 -3.60
N ASN A 73 12.45 10.30 -4.52
CA ASN A 73 11.44 10.47 -5.55
C ASN A 73 10.01 10.45 -4.98
N ALA A 74 9.76 9.70 -3.90
CA ALA A 74 8.51 9.74 -3.16
C ALA A 74 8.26 11.14 -2.57
N ARG A 75 9.27 11.76 -1.95
CA ARG A 75 9.19 13.15 -1.46
C ARG A 75 8.88 14.14 -2.60
N LYS A 76 9.57 14.02 -3.74
CA LYS A 76 9.26 14.83 -4.94
C LYS A 76 7.83 14.63 -5.44
N SER A 77 7.31 13.42 -5.30
CA SER A 77 5.93 13.06 -5.65
C SER A 77 4.92 13.42 -4.55
N LYS A 78 5.32 14.22 -3.54
CA LYS A 78 4.49 14.67 -2.41
C LYS A 78 3.96 13.56 -1.49
N TYR A 79 4.59 12.37 -1.50
CA TYR A 79 4.28 11.34 -0.51
C TYR A 79 4.79 11.76 0.86
N ALA A 80 4.03 11.38 1.89
CA ALA A 80 4.51 11.48 3.26
C ALA A 80 5.65 10.46 3.47
N THR A 81 6.76 10.93 4.04
CA THR A 81 7.94 10.10 4.28
C THR A 81 8.52 10.37 5.67
N GLY A 82 9.27 9.42 6.23
CA GLY A 82 9.98 9.65 7.48
C GLY A 82 10.82 8.46 7.95
N ARG A 83 10.97 8.37 9.27
CA ARG A 83 11.90 7.44 9.95
C ARG A 83 11.20 6.45 10.90
N THR A 84 9.86 6.48 10.95
CA THR A 84 9.07 5.65 11.87
C THR A 84 8.37 4.56 11.09
N PRO A 85 8.56 3.27 11.42
CA PRO A 85 7.83 2.20 10.74
C PRO A 85 6.33 2.31 11.01
N ARG A 86 5.53 2.12 9.95
CA ARG A 86 4.06 2.04 10.03
C ARG A 86 3.60 0.84 9.22
N LYS A 87 2.51 0.20 9.65
CA LYS A 87 1.89 -0.88 8.88
C LYS A 87 1.60 -0.39 7.46
N PHE A 88 2.01 -1.20 6.48
CA PHE A 88 1.97 -0.98 5.04
C PHE A 88 2.87 0.13 4.49
N ALA A 89 3.71 0.78 5.30
CA ALA A 89 4.74 1.65 4.76
C ALA A 89 5.78 0.87 3.94
N VAL A 90 6.39 1.51 2.95
CA VAL A 90 7.57 0.96 2.28
C VAL A 90 8.80 1.31 3.10
N MET A 91 9.50 0.29 3.59
CA MET A 91 10.82 0.41 4.17
C MET A 91 11.86 0.50 3.04
N GLN A 92 12.77 1.45 3.11
CA GLN A 92 13.74 1.73 2.05
C GLN A 92 15.17 1.86 2.60
N SER A 93 16.13 1.34 1.83
CA SER A 93 17.57 1.50 2.05
C SER A 93 18.27 1.90 0.76
N THR A 94 19.29 2.74 0.89
CA THR A 94 20.22 3.09 -0.20
C THR A 94 21.40 2.11 -0.32
N ALA A 95 21.57 1.19 0.64
CA ALA A 95 22.67 0.24 0.66
C ALA A 95 22.65 -0.71 -0.55
N GLY A 96 23.82 -0.92 -1.17
CA GLY A 96 23.99 -1.75 -2.37
C GLY A 96 23.77 -1.00 -3.69
N TYR A 97 24.15 -1.63 -4.80
CA TYR A 97 24.14 -0.97 -6.12
C TYR A 97 22.76 -0.52 -6.58
N TYR A 98 21.68 -1.19 -6.18
CA TYR A 98 20.29 -0.78 -6.52
C TYR A 98 19.50 -0.22 -5.33
N GLY A 99 20.04 -0.28 -4.11
CA GLY A 99 19.27 -0.11 -2.89
C GLY A 99 18.33 -1.29 -2.63
N HIS A 100 17.48 -1.18 -1.62
CA HIS A 100 16.46 -2.19 -1.34
C HIS A 100 15.17 -1.58 -0.78
N VAL A 101 14.03 -2.19 -1.12
CA VAL A 101 12.72 -1.85 -0.55
C VAL A 101 11.96 -3.09 -0.11
N ALA A 102 11.19 -2.95 0.97
CA ALA A 102 10.28 -3.96 1.50
C ALA A 102 9.00 -3.30 2.01
N VAL A 103 7.90 -4.06 2.14
CA VAL A 103 6.65 -3.54 2.74
C VAL A 103 6.54 -3.99 4.18
N VAL A 104 6.26 -3.06 5.09
CA VAL A 104 6.01 -3.37 6.50
C VAL A 104 4.63 -4.03 6.62
N GLU A 105 4.58 -5.31 6.94
CA GLU A 105 3.32 -6.04 7.12
C GLU A 105 2.78 -5.87 8.54
N GLN A 106 3.66 -5.71 9.53
CA GLN A 106 3.28 -5.55 10.93
C GLN A 106 4.33 -4.75 11.71
N VAL A 107 3.86 -3.94 12.66
CA VAL A 107 4.68 -3.31 13.70
C VAL A 107 4.25 -3.93 15.03
N TYR A 108 5.19 -4.57 15.74
CA TYR A 108 4.93 -5.25 17.01
C TYR A 108 5.04 -4.28 18.19
N LYS A 109 4.47 -4.65 19.34
CA LYS A 109 4.48 -3.83 20.56
C LYS A 109 5.90 -3.48 21.05
N ASN A 110 6.85 -4.39 20.90
CA ASN A 110 8.26 -4.17 21.24
C ASN A 110 9.01 -3.29 20.21
N GLY A 111 8.33 -2.82 19.16
CA GLY A 111 8.88 -1.99 18.11
C GLY A 111 9.66 -2.74 17.02
N SER A 112 9.71 -4.08 17.07
CA SER A 112 10.17 -4.86 15.91
C SER A 112 9.14 -4.77 14.78
N ILE A 113 9.56 -5.08 13.55
CA ILE A 113 8.69 -5.05 12.37
C ILE A 113 8.81 -6.33 11.58
N LYS A 114 7.69 -6.83 11.05
CA LYS A 114 7.69 -7.86 10.00
C LYS A 114 7.60 -7.17 8.65
N VAL A 115 8.48 -7.54 7.73
CA VAL A 115 8.46 -7.04 6.35
C VAL A 115 8.26 -8.17 5.35
N SER A 116 7.63 -7.87 4.22
CA SER A 116 7.55 -8.72 3.04
C SER A 116 8.37 -8.11 1.90
N GLU A 117 9.13 -8.94 1.19
CA GLU A 117 10.01 -8.49 0.12
C GLU A 117 10.27 -9.58 -0.92
N TYR A 118 10.87 -9.18 -2.04
CA TYR A 118 11.35 -10.08 -3.08
C TYR A 118 12.82 -9.79 -3.34
N ASN A 119 13.55 -10.81 -3.82
CA ASN A 119 14.93 -10.69 -4.29
C ASN A 119 15.88 -10.09 -3.22
N PHE A 120 15.66 -10.41 -1.95
CA PHE A 120 16.55 -10.00 -0.85
C PHE A 120 17.43 -11.16 -0.41
N TYR A 121 16.82 -12.21 0.18
CA TYR A 121 17.55 -13.37 0.68
C TYR A 121 17.86 -14.40 -0.42
N ARG A 122 16.95 -14.54 -1.40
CA ARG A 122 17.10 -15.48 -2.52
C ARG A 122 16.77 -14.79 -3.84
N PRO A 123 17.54 -15.06 -4.92
CA PRO A 123 17.30 -14.46 -6.23
C PRO A 123 15.87 -14.63 -6.72
N LEU A 124 15.19 -13.53 -7.02
CA LEU A 124 13.83 -13.47 -7.59
C LEU A 124 12.75 -14.23 -6.80
N LYS A 125 12.93 -14.45 -5.49
CA LYS A 125 11.97 -15.13 -4.62
C LYS A 125 11.39 -14.21 -3.56
N TYR A 126 10.15 -14.51 -3.18
CA TYR A 126 9.49 -13.92 -2.02
C TYR A 126 10.16 -14.37 -0.72
N ASN A 127 10.25 -13.47 0.24
CA ASN A 127 10.55 -13.82 1.62
C ASN A 127 9.89 -12.81 2.57
N THR A 128 9.79 -13.21 3.84
CA THR A 128 9.50 -12.28 4.95
C THR A 128 10.62 -12.37 5.96
N ARG A 129 10.83 -11.29 6.72
CA ARG A 129 11.71 -11.31 7.89
C ARG A 129 11.22 -10.37 8.97
N VAL A 130 11.69 -10.63 10.20
CA VAL A 130 11.46 -9.75 11.33
C VAL A 130 12.74 -8.95 11.60
N LEU A 131 12.61 -7.63 11.67
CA LEU A 131 13.68 -6.72 12.05
C LEU A 131 13.46 -6.24 13.47
N SER A 132 14.52 -6.25 14.29
CA SER A 132 14.50 -5.65 15.62
C SER A 132 14.20 -4.16 15.54
N LYS A 133 13.72 -3.57 16.64
CA LYS A 133 13.52 -2.12 16.76
C LYS A 133 14.79 -1.32 16.40
N LYS A 134 15.96 -1.82 16.80
CA LYS A 134 17.26 -1.19 16.50
C LYS A 134 17.55 -1.22 15.00
N ALA A 135 17.33 -2.36 14.34
CA ALA A 135 17.53 -2.47 12.90
C ALA A 135 16.53 -1.61 12.11
N ALA A 136 15.25 -1.64 12.49
CA ALA A 136 14.18 -0.88 11.84
C ALA A 136 14.50 0.63 11.78
N ARG A 137 15.08 1.19 12.85
CA ARG A 137 15.47 2.61 12.93
C ARG A 137 16.51 3.04 11.91
N ASN A 138 17.21 2.13 11.23
CA ASN A 138 18.21 2.49 10.23
C ASN A 138 17.60 2.76 8.85
N PHE A 139 16.32 2.44 8.64
CA PHE A 139 15.67 2.56 7.34
C PHE A 139 14.83 3.83 7.19
N ASN A 140 14.60 4.20 5.94
CA ASN A 140 13.64 5.22 5.57
C ASN A 140 12.26 4.61 5.34
N TYR A 141 11.20 5.39 5.50
CA TYR A 141 9.82 4.94 5.32
C TYR A 141 9.01 5.87 4.42
N ILE A 142 8.25 5.28 3.50
CA ILE A 142 7.29 5.96 2.62
C ILE A 142 5.89 5.48 3.03
N TYR A 143 5.00 6.40 3.37
CA TYR A 143 3.72 6.09 4.03
C TYR A 143 2.56 5.87 3.06
#